data_AF-A0A6L9QVA5-F1
#
_entry.id   AF-A0A6L9QVA5-F1
#
_cell.length_a   1.000
_cell.length_b   1.000
_cell.length_c   1.000
_cell.angle_alpha   90.00
_cell.angle_beta   90.00
_cell.angle_gamma   90.00
#
_symmetry.space_group_name_H-M   'P 1'
#
loop_
_entity.id
_entity.type
_entity.pdbx_description
1 polymer ?
#
loop_
_entity_poly.entity_id
_entity_poly.type
_entity_poly.pdbx_seq_one_letter_code
_entity_poly.pdbx_strand_id
1 'polypeptide(L)'
;MLAAHPLDALRQGAGASVPLLTGWNREEARFFMVASGAIDAVDDAALRDAARGYGLPDGGLEVYRGNRPGASPGDVLAAIFGERMFAVPAIRVAEARAEPAVTWVYRFDHPGDRSNHGFGAAHAAELPYVFDTWTRTSSSGTRRRATSPTPCTAPGSASSARGIRDGAPTVRTTGGWASTPTACARRPTPAGAERRAWDGVC
;
A
#
# COMPACT_ATOMS: atom_id res chain seq x y z
N MET A 1 2.10 22.77 -15.34
CA MET A 1 2.49 23.25 -14.00
C MET A 1 1.24 23.35 -13.14
N LEU A 2 1.33 23.07 -11.84
CA LEU A 2 0.20 23.17 -10.90
C LEU A 2 0.20 24.55 -10.23
N ALA A 3 -0.96 25.18 -10.15
CA ALA A 3 -1.14 26.53 -9.59
C ALA A 3 -1.35 26.55 -8.07
N ALA A 4 -1.56 25.38 -7.45
CA ALA A 4 -1.79 25.21 -6.03
C ALA A 4 -1.17 23.89 -5.55
N HIS A 5 -1.08 23.74 -4.23
CA HIS A 5 -0.69 22.48 -3.62
C HIS A 5 -1.66 21.36 -4.08
N PRO A 6 -1.20 20.15 -4.45
CA PRO A 6 -2.04 19.12 -5.05
C PRO A 6 -3.27 18.74 -4.21
N LEU A 7 -3.11 18.63 -2.88
CA LEU A 7 -4.23 18.31 -1.99
C LEU A 7 -5.28 19.42 -1.96
N ASP A 8 -4.88 20.68 -2.09
CA ASP A 8 -5.82 21.81 -2.08
C ASP A 8 -6.58 21.87 -3.41
N ALA A 9 -5.90 21.59 -4.52
CA ALA A 9 -6.55 21.46 -5.82
C ALA A 9 -7.61 20.34 -5.81
N LEU A 10 -7.30 19.17 -5.21
CA LEU A 10 -8.27 18.06 -5.07
C LEU A 10 -9.49 18.46 -4.23
N ARG A 11 -9.28 19.18 -3.12
CA ARG A 11 -10.36 19.72 -2.27
C ARG A 11 -11.23 20.73 -2.99
N GLN A 12 -10.63 21.51 -3.89
CA GLN A 12 -11.33 22.47 -4.75
C GLN A 12 -12.00 21.83 -5.97
N GLY A 13 -11.96 20.50 -6.08
CA GLY A 13 -12.68 19.74 -7.11
C GLY A 13 -11.87 19.44 -8.36
N ALA A 14 -10.55 19.62 -8.35
CA ALA A 14 -9.70 19.16 -9.44
C ALA A 14 -9.89 17.64 -9.65
N GLY A 15 -10.30 17.26 -10.87
CA GLY A 15 -10.53 15.86 -11.23
C GLY A 15 -11.76 15.22 -10.59
N ALA A 16 -12.61 15.96 -9.88
CA ALA A 16 -13.75 15.44 -9.12
C ALA A 16 -14.70 14.52 -9.94
N SER A 17 -14.90 14.81 -11.22
CA SER A 17 -15.77 14.03 -12.13
C SER A 17 -15.17 12.72 -12.64
N VAL A 18 -13.91 12.42 -12.31
CA VAL A 18 -13.20 11.23 -12.79
C VAL A 18 -13.16 10.15 -11.70
N PRO A 19 -13.56 8.91 -11.96
CA PRO A 19 -13.37 7.82 -11.00
C PRO A 19 -11.87 7.62 -10.67
N LEU A 20 -11.53 7.40 -9.40
CA LEU A 20 -10.13 7.20 -8.96
C LEU A 20 -9.95 5.81 -8.33
N LEU A 21 -8.90 5.10 -8.73
CA LEU A 21 -8.35 3.97 -7.98
C LEU A 21 -6.96 4.36 -7.48
N THR A 22 -6.73 4.28 -6.17
CA THR A 22 -5.43 4.55 -5.53
C THR A 22 -5.12 3.49 -4.49
N GLY A 23 -3.86 3.33 -4.10
CA GLY A 23 -3.46 2.33 -3.13
C GLY A 23 -1.97 2.29 -2.88
N TRP A 24 -1.55 1.30 -2.10
CA TRP A 24 -0.16 1.05 -1.71
C TRP A 24 0.06 -0.43 -1.45
N ASN A 25 1.33 -0.85 -1.35
CA ASN A 25 1.70 -2.20 -0.96
C ASN A 25 2.01 -2.27 0.55
N ARG A 26 1.80 -3.43 1.19
CA ARG A 26 1.94 -3.56 2.66
C ARG A 26 3.36 -3.24 3.15
N GLU A 27 4.38 -3.54 2.34
CA GLU A 27 5.79 -3.40 2.71
C GLU A 27 6.59 -2.49 1.75
N GLU A 28 5.97 -1.43 1.19
CA GLU A 28 6.56 -0.50 0.19
C GLU A 28 8.06 -0.24 0.37
N ALA A 29 8.43 0.24 1.56
CA ALA A 29 9.78 0.63 1.94
C ALA A 29 10.84 -0.47 1.87
N ARG A 30 10.43 -1.75 2.02
CA ARG A 30 11.37 -2.87 2.02
C ARG A 30 12.06 -3.02 0.67
N PHE A 31 11.46 -2.56 -0.43
CA PHE A 31 12.15 -2.47 -1.72
C PHE A 31 13.47 -1.72 -1.60
N PHE A 32 13.46 -0.55 -0.99
CA PHE A 32 14.64 0.31 -0.89
C PHE A 32 15.62 -0.17 0.18
N MET A 33 15.11 -0.56 1.35
CA MET A 33 15.95 -0.89 2.50
C MET A 33 16.58 -2.28 2.42
N VAL A 34 15.85 -3.27 1.88
CA VAL A 34 16.41 -4.62 1.68
C VAL A 34 17.37 -4.62 0.49
N ALA A 35 17.02 -3.97 -0.62
CA ALA A 35 17.88 -3.95 -1.81
C ALA A 35 19.24 -3.27 -1.56
N SER A 36 19.27 -2.25 -0.69
CA SER A 36 20.50 -1.55 -0.31
C SER A 36 21.25 -2.22 0.85
N GLY A 37 20.66 -3.21 1.53
CA GLY A 37 21.18 -3.77 2.79
C GLY A 37 21.06 -2.83 3.99
N ALA A 38 20.51 -1.62 3.81
CA ALA A 38 20.35 -0.64 4.88
C ALA A 38 19.46 -1.17 6.01
N ILE A 39 18.52 -2.08 5.71
CA ILE A 39 17.61 -2.65 6.72
C ILE A 39 18.36 -3.31 7.89
N ASP A 40 19.52 -3.93 7.64
CA ASP A 40 20.30 -4.63 8.66
C ASP A 40 21.24 -3.69 9.43
N ALA A 41 21.49 -2.48 8.90
CA ALA A 41 22.37 -1.48 9.50
C ALA A 41 21.64 -0.52 10.45
N VAL A 42 20.30 -0.57 10.49
CA VAL A 42 19.51 0.31 11.38
C VAL A 42 19.61 -0.21 12.81
N ASP A 43 20.19 0.61 13.68
CA ASP A 43 20.13 0.40 15.11
C ASP A 43 18.96 1.18 15.76
N ASP A 44 18.84 1.02 17.06
CA ASP A 44 17.76 1.61 17.84
C ASP A 44 17.84 3.14 17.95
N ALA A 45 19.03 3.72 17.84
CA ALA A 45 19.21 5.17 17.84
C ALA A 45 18.80 5.75 16.48
N ALA A 46 19.28 5.17 15.39
CA ALA A 46 18.94 5.55 14.02
C ALA A 46 17.42 5.43 13.77
N LEU A 47 16.77 4.39 14.29
CA LEU A 47 15.32 4.25 14.24
C LEU A 47 14.59 5.44 14.90
N ARG A 48 14.99 5.82 16.11
CA ARG A 48 14.35 6.94 16.84
C ARG A 48 14.56 8.27 16.12
N ASP A 49 15.78 8.52 15.65
CA ASP A 49 16.12 9.75 14.94
C ASP A 49 15.37 9.84 13.62
N ALA A 50 15.29 8.74 12.86
CA ALA A 50 14.55 8.70 11.61
C ALA A 50 13.03 8.85 11.83
N ALA A 51 12.47 8.18 12.85
CA ALA A 51 11.05 8.32 13.18
C ALA A 51 10.69 9.78 13.50
N ARG A 52 11.52 10.46 14.30
CA ARG A 52 11.38 11.90 14.57
C ARG A 52 11.55 12.73 13.29
N GLY A 53 12.54 12.42 12.47
CA GLY A 53 12.81 13.10 11.20
C GLY A 53 11.63 13.00 10.21
N TYR A 54 10.90 11.90 10.23
CA TYR A 54 9.67 11.73 9.44
C TYR A 54 8.44 12.43 10.04
N GLY A 55 8.57 13.02 11.23
CA GLY A 55 7.50 13.70 11.94
C GLY A 55 6.56 12.76 12.69
N LEU A 56 7.01 11.54 13.01
CA LEU A 56 6.20 10.62 13.82
C LEU A 56 6.01 11.22 15.23
N PRO A 57 4.77 11.42 15.70
CA PRO A 57 4.50 11.98 17.03
C PRO A 57 4.98 11.06 18.16
N ASP A 58 5.13 11.65 19.34
CA ASP A 58 5.44 10.92 20.58
C ASP A 58 4.41 9.80 20.83
N GLY A 59 4.88 8.63 21.26
CA GLY A 59 4.03 7.43 21.42
C GLY A 59 3.80 6.65 20.11
N GLY A 60 4.09 7.24 18.95
CA GLY A 60 3.92 6.59 17.66
C GLY A 60 4.86 5.39 17.48
N LEU A 61 6.12 5.52 17.89
CA LEU A 61 7.12 4.46 17.75
C LEU A 61 6.73 3.19 18.53
N GLU A 62 6.15 3.37 19.72
CA GLU A 62 5.64 2.30 20.58
C GLU A 62 4.51 1.54 19.90
N VAL A 63 3.65 2.22 19.15
CA VAL A 63 2.61 1.59 18.33
C VAL A 63 3.22 0.70 17.25
N TYR A 64 4.21 1.21 16.51
CA TYR A 64 4.87 0.42 15.45
C TYR A 64 5.60 -0.80 16.00
N ARG A 65 6.27 -0.67 17.15
CA ARG A 65 6.92 -1.79 17.85
C ARG A 65 5.91 -2.79 18.41
N GLY A 66 4.83 -2.31 19.02
CA GLY A 66 3.77 -3.15 19.60
C GLY A 66 3.06 -4.02 18.56
N ASN A 67 2.89 -3.51 17.33
CA ASN A 67 2.30 -4.28 16.23
C ASN A 67 3.29 -5.26 15.56
N ARG A 68 4.57 -5.22 15.92
CA ARG A 68 5.66 -6.02 15.32
C ARG A 68 6.57 -6.61 16.40
N PRO A 69 6.05 -7.46 17.30
CA PRO A 69 6.85 -8.05 18.37
C PRO A 69 8.01 -8.87 17.78
N GLY A 70 9.23 -8.57 18.24
CA GLY A 70 10.46 -9.26 17.79
C GLY A 70 11.03 -8.77 16.45
N ALA A 71 10.45 -7.74 15.83
CA ALA A 71 11.00 -7.15 14.61
C ALA A 71 12.27 -6.33 14.90
N SER A 72 13.19 -6.30 13.95
CA SER A 72 14.42 -5.50 14.06
C SER A 72 14.12 -4.00 13.99
N PRO A 73 15.04 -3.12 14.41
CA PRO A 73 14.86 -1.68 14.24
C PRO A 73 14.67 -1.27 12.76
N GLY A 74 15.34 -1.96 11.84
CA GLY A 74 15.17 -1.77 10.40
C GLY A 74 13.79 -2.17 9.87
N ASP A 75 13.21 -3.26 10.38
CA ASP A 75 11.85 -3.67 10.03
C ASP A 75 10.81 -2.64 10.50
N VAL A 76 11.00 -2.10 11.70
CA VAL A 76 10.13 -1.05 12.27
C VAL A 76 10.29 0.24 11.46
N LEU A 77 11.52 0.62 11.11
CA LEU A 77 11.78 1.81 10.29
C LEU A 77 11.18 1.67 8.88
N ALA A 78 11.29 0.50 8.26
CA ALA A 78 10.67 0.23 6.96
C ALA A 78 9.15 0.43 7.02
N ALA A 79 8.49 -0.04 8.08
CA ALA A 79 7.05 0.20 8.24
C ALA A 79 6.70 1.69 8.37
N ILE A 80 7.44 2.44 9.20
CA ILE A 80 7.26 3.89 9.37
C ILE A 80 7.45 4.61 8.04
N PHE A 81 8.53 4.29 7.32
CA PHE A 81 8.85 4.90 6.03
C PHE A 81 7.78 4.59 4.96
N GLY A 82 7.32 3.34 4.90
CA GLY A 82 6.26 2.91 3.98
C GLY A 82 4.94 3.64 4.22
N GLU A 83 4.54 3.78 5.48
CA GLU A 83 3.34 4.52 5.85
C GLU A 83 3.46 6.01 5.49
N ARG A 84 4.60 6.65 5.85
CA ARG A 84 4.82 8.08 5.63
C ARG A 84 4.85 8.47 4.16
N MET A 85 5.46 7.64 3.31
CA MET A 85 5.71 7.97 1.91
C MET A 85 4.66 7.44 0.94
N PHE A 86 3.95 6.37 1.28
CA PHE A 86 3.03 5.71 0.35
C PHE A 86 1.61 5.64 0.87
N ALA A 87 1.39 5.00 2.03
CA ALA A 87 0.05 4.77 2.55
C ALA A 87 -0.66 6.08 2.91
N VAL A 88 -0.03 6.94 3.72
CA VAL A 88 -0.61 8.22 4.17
C VAL A 88 -0.94 9.14 2.99
N PRO A 89 -0.02 9.39 2.03
CA PRO A 89 -0.35 10.18 0.84
C PRO A 89 -1.49 9.58 0.00
N ALA A 90 -1.51 8.27 -0.26
CA ALA A 90 -2.57 7.62 -1.03
C ALA A 90 -3.95 7.80 -0.37
N ILE A 91 -4.02 7.63 0.96
CA ILE A 91 -5.24 7.85 1.73
C ILE A 91 -5.63 9.33 1.70
N ARG A 92 -4.69 10.26 1.87
CA ARG A 92 -4.98 11.70 1.85
C ARG A 92 -5.48 12.18 0.50
N VAL A 93 -4.97 11.63 -0.60
CA VAL A 93 -5.50 11.91 -1.93
C VAL A 93 -6.96 11.48 -2.00
N ALA A 94 -7.31 10.29 -1.51
CA ALA A 94 -8.69 9.81 -1.48
C ALA A 94 -9.59 10.67 -0.57
N GLU A 95 -9.13 11.04 0.63
CA GLU A 95 -9.85 11.88 1.59
C GLU A 95 -10.06 13.33 1.10
N ALA A 96 -9.11 13.86 0.34
CA ALA A 96 -9.13 15.24 -0.14
C ALA A 96 -10.07 15.47 -1.33
N ARG A 97 -10.60 14.43 -1.97
CA ARG A 97 -11.43 14.60 -3.17
C ARG A 97 -12.77 15.23 -2.83
N ALA A 98 -13.13 16.31 -3.52
CA ALA A 98 -14.53 16.72 -3.61
C ALA A 98 -15.31 15.67 -4.43
N GLU A 99 -16.50 15.27 -3.96
CA GLU A 99 -17.19 14.05 -4.43
C GLU A 99 -18.33 14.33 -5.44
N PRO A 100 -18.11 14.07 -6.73
CA PRO A 100 -19.17 13.70 -7.68
C PRO A 100 -18.92 12.35 -8.37
N ALA A 101 -17.70 11.78 -8.30
CA ALA A 101 -17.37 10.45 -8.85
C ALA A 101 -16.70 9.57 -7.79
N VAL A 102 -16.86 8.26 -7.96
CA VAL A 102 -16.44 7.22 -7.00
C VAL A 102 -14.91 7.09 -6.87
N THR A 103 -14.45 6.83 -5.64
CA THR A 103 -13.04 6.60 -5.30
C THR A 103 -12.87 5.22 -4.64
N TRP A 104 -11.92 4.42 -5.16
CA TRP A 104 -11.49 3.14 -4.59
C TRP A 104 -10.09 3.25 -4.00
N VAL A 105 -9.90 2.59 -2.87
CA VAL A 105 -8.62 2.49 -2.18
C VAL A 105 -8.28 1.01 -2.00
N TYR A 106 -7.06 0.61 -2.36
CA TYR A 106 -6.57 -0.76 -2.17
C TYR A 106 -5.28 -0.79 -1.33
N ARG A 107 -5.03 -1.94 -0.70
CA ARG A 107 -3.71 -2.33 -0.19
C ARG A 107 -3.34 -3.70 -0.75
N PHE A 108 -2.12 -3.84 -1.23
CA PHE A 108 -1.61 -5.10 -1.76
C PHE A 108 -0.69 -5.80 -0.76
N ASP A 109 -0.99 -7.05 -0.40
CA ASP A 109 -0.37 -7.75 0.73
C ASP A 109 0.46 -8.98 0.29
N HIS A 110 0.74 -9.10 -1.00
CA HIS A 110 1.44 -10.25 -1.57
C HIS A 110 2.71 -9.80 -2.30
N PRO A 111 3.77 -10.63 -2.40
CA PRO A 111 4.04 -11.85 -1.65
C PRO A 111 4.44 -11.58 -0.19
N GLY A 112 4.41 -12.61 0.65
CA GLY A 112 5.00 -12.50 1.99
C GLY A 112 6.53 -12.44 1.93
N ASP A 113 7.15 -11.73 2.86
CA ASP A 113 8.60 -11.45 2.91
C ASP A 113 9.49 -12.69 2.84
N ARG A 114 9.13 -13.75 3.57
CA ARG A 114 9.85 -15.03 3.57
C ARG A 114 9.89 -15.70 2.20
N SER A 115 8.97 -15.35 1.30
CA SER A 115 8.88 -15.95 -0.04
C SER A 115 9.62 -15.18 -1.12
N ASN A 116 10.22 -14.04 -0.78
CA ASN A 116 10.96 -13.20 -1.73
C ASN A 116 12.13 -12.47 -1.07
N HIS A 117 13.02 -13.22 -0.40
CA HIS A 117 14.28 -12.68 0.14
C HIS A 117 14.10 -11.49 1.09
N GLY A 118 13.00 -11.50 1.85
CA GLY A 118 12.71 -10.46 2.82
C GLY A 118 12.07 -9.21 2.22
N PHE A 119 11.72 -9.14 0.92
CA PHE A 119 11.10 -7.95 0.35
C PHE A 119 9.63 -7.76 0.74
N GLY A 120 8.83 -8.83 0.80
CA GLY A 120 7.39 -8.77 1.03
C GLY A 120 6.62 -8.19 -0.15
N ALA A 121 5.43 -7.64 0.11
CA ALA A 121 4.69 -6.78 -0.81
C ALA A 121 5.40 -5.41 -0.86
N ALA A 122 6.63 -5.44 -1.35
CA ALA A 122 7.49 -4.27 -1.53
C ALA A 122 6.99 -3.40 -2.68
N HIS A 123 7.58 -2.21 -2.83
CA HIS A 123 7.31 -1.34 -3.97
C HIS A 123 7.35 -2.10 -5.31
N ALA A 124 6.35 -1.86 -6.15
CA ALA A 124 6.14 -2.49 -7.45
C ALA A 124 5.85 -4.02 -7.46
N ALA A 125 5.67 -4.65 -6.29
CA ALA A 125 5.34 -6.08 -6.20
C ALA A 125 3.98 -6.45 -6.83
N GLU A 126 3.06 -5.48 -6.95
CA GLU A 126 1.74 -5.62 -7.55
C GLU A 126 1.77 -5.56 -9.08
N LEU A 127 2.80 -4.95 -9.69
CA LEU A 127 2.85 -4.74 -11.13
C LEU A 127 2.69 -6.04 -11.95
N PRO A 128 3.35 -7.17 -11.60
CA PRO A 128 3.13 -8.42 -12.34
C PRO A 128 1.69 -8.95 -12.27
N TYR A 129 0.92 -8.56 -11.26
CA TYR A 129 -0.49 -8.91 -11.12
C TYR A 129 -1.37 -7.98 -11.95
N VAL A 130 -1.07 -6.67 -11.92
CA VAL A 130 -1.77 -5.66 -12.72
C VAL A 130 -1.60 -5.91 -14.22
N PHE A 131 -0.40 -6.32 -14.65
CA PHE A 131 -0.07 -6.57 -16.06
C PHE A 131 -0.24 -8.03 -16.50
N ASP A 132 -0.74 -8.91 -15.63
CA ASP A 132 -0.88 -10.34 -15.89
C ASP A 132 0.43 -11.02 -16.39
N THR A 133 1.55 -10.63 -15.80
CA THR A 133 2.88 -11.18 -16.10
C THR A 133 3.45 -12.04 -14.97
N TRP A 134 2.71 -12.25 -13.89
CA TRP A 134 3.19 -12.99 -12.71
C TRP A 134 3.57 -14.46 -12.99
N THR A 135 3.00 -15.06 -14.06
CA THR A 135 3.32 -16.42 -14.53
C THR A 135 4.50 -16.47 -15.51
N ARG A 136 4.96 -15.31 -16.03
CA ARG A 136 6.02 -15.26 -17.03
C ARG A 136 7.39 -15.46 -16.38
N THR A 137 8.20 -16.31 -16.99
CA THR A 137 9.60 -16.51 -16.59
C THR A 137 10.37 -15.20 -16.78
N SER A 138 11.01 -14.70 -15.71
CA SER A 138 11.88 -13.54 -15.80
C SER A 138 13.08 -13.81 -16.73
N SER A 139 13.60 -12.77 -17.39
CA SER A 139 14.74 -12.83 -18.32
C SER A 139 16.05 -13.36 -17.70
N SER A 140 16.14 -13.46 -16.38
CA SER A 140 17.28 -14.03 -15.64
C SER A 140 17.24 -15.55 -15.49
N GLY A 141 16.39 -16.26 -16.26
CA GLY A 141 16.34 -17.73 -16.29
C GLY A 141 15.88 -18.40 -15.00
N THR A 142 15.60 -17.64 -13.95
CA THR A 142 15.07 -18.16 -12.69
C THR A 142 13.56 -18.35 -12.86
N ARG A 143 13.14 -19.60 -12.98
CA ARG A 143 11.73 -19.97 -12.87
C ARG A 143 11.34 -19.67 -11.42
N ARG A 144 10.61 -18.58 -11.20
CA ARG A 144 10.02 -18.29 -9.89
C ARG A 144 9.08 -19.47 -9.63
N ARG A 145 9.50 -20.45 -8.83
CA ARG A 145 8.60 -21.50 -8.34
C ARG A 145 7.71 -20.85 -7.30
N ALA A 146 6.81 -19.99 -7.77
CA ALA A 146 5.67 -19.58 -6.99
C ALA A 146 4.86 -20.86 -6.79
N THR A 147 4.91 -21.44 -5.59
CA THR A 147 3.74 -22.16 -5.10
C THR A 147 2.61 -21.16 -5.19
N SER A 148 1.62 -21.43 -6.05
CA SER A 148 0.49 -20.54 -6.27
C SER A 148 -0.01 -20.02 -4.92
N PRO A 149 0.11 -18.72 -4.63
CA PRO A 149 -0.92 -18.12 -3.80
C PRO A 149 -2.17 -18.31 -4.64
N THR A 150 -3.22 -18.97 -4.15
CA THR A 150 -4.50 -18.97 -4.87
C THR A 150 -4.81 -17.52 -5.20
N PRO A 151 -4.67 -17.07 -6.46
CA PRO A 151 -5.03 -15.71 -6.80
C PRO A 151 -6.55 -15.66 -6.62
N CYS A 152 -7.09 -14.48 -6.31
CA CYS A 152 -8.49 -14.27 -6.62
C CYS A 152 -8.61 -14.26 -8.16
N THR A 153 -8.67 -15.44 -8.77
CA THR A 153 -9.01 -15.60 -10.18
C THR A 153 -10.51 -15.38 -10.32
N ALA A 154 -10.90 -14.39 -11.13
CA ALA A 154 -12.22 -14.37 -11.71
C ALA A 154 -12.32 -15.59 -12.63
N PRO A 155 -13.49 -16.22 -12.72
CA PRO A 155 -13.83 -16.94 -13.94
C PRO A 155 -13.94 -15.92 -15.07
N GLY A 156 -13.14 -16.14 -16.12
CA GLY A 156 -13.24 -15.38 -17.37
C GLY A 156 -12.00 -14.52 -17.63
N SER A 157 -11.02 -15.12 -18.28
CA SER A 157 -10.16 -14.40 -19.21
C SER A 157 -11.04 -13.77 -20.30
N ALA A 158 -11.48 -12.53 -20.10
CA ALA A 158 -11.97 -11.69 -21.18
C ALA A 158 -11.81 -10.22 -20.78
N SER A 159 -11.21 -9.50 -21.71
CA SER A 159 -10.91 -8.08 -21.75
C SER A 159 -11.94 -7.12 -21.13
N SER A 160 -11.38 -5.96 -20.75
CA SER A 160 -11.95 -4.60 -20.80
C SER A 160 -12.91 -4.13 -19.70
N ALA A 161 -12.42 -3.12 -18.98
CA ALA A 161 -13.11 -2.06 -18.26
C ALA A 161 -14.60 -1.88 -18.60
N ARG A 162 -15.49 -2.11 -17.63
CA ARG A 162 -16.84 -1.53 -17.65
C ARG A 162 -17.49 -1.47 -16.26
N GLY A 163 -17.83 -0.25 -15.84
CA GLY A 163 -18.99 0.06 -15.01
C GLY A 163 -18.80 0.03 -13.49
N ILE A 164 -18.63 1.21 -12.86
CA ILE A 164 -18.92 1.38 -11.43
C ILE A 164 -19.73 2.67 -11.24
N ARG A 165 -20.96 2.51 -10.74
CA ARG A 165 -21.84 3.59 -10.25
C ARG A 165 -22.17 3.34 -8.78
N ASP A 166 -22.56 4.44 -8.14
CA ASP A 166 -23.13 4.62 -6.81
C ASP A 166 -22.14 4.82 -5.66
N GLY A 167 -22.17 6.06 -5.17
CA GLY A 167 -21.27 6.65 -4.21
C GLY A 167 -21.74 6.52 -2.76
N ALA A 168 -20.75 6.28 -1.90
CA ALA A 168 -20.68 6.59 -0.48
C ALA A 168 -19.21 6.39 -0.08
N PRO A 169 -18.60 7.24 0.77
CA PRO A 169 -17.19 7.12 1.13
C PRO A 169 -17.01 5.91 2.05
N THR A 170 -16.77 4.76 1.43
CA THR A 170 -16.40 3.51 2.10
C THR A 170 -15.23 2.94 1.34
N VAL A 171 -14.22 2.45 2.05
CA VAL A 171 -13.16 1.64 1.45
C VAL A 171 -13.83 0.47 0.73
N ARG A 172 -13.78 0.56 -0.60
CA ARG A 172 -14.30 -0.45 -1.52
C ARG A 172 -13.08 -1.14 -2.10
N THR A 173 -12.58 -2.14 -1.36
CA THR A 173 -11.83 -3.24 -1.98
C THR A 173 -12.77 -3.87 -3.00
N THR A 174 -12.46 -3.80 -4.30
CA THR A 174 -13.33 -4.36 -5.33
C THR A 174 -13.45 -5.87 -5.14
N GLY A 175 -14.53 -6.30 -4.48
CA GLY A 175 -15.25 -7.51 -4.82
C GLY A 175 -16.19 -7.16 -5.98
N GLY A 176 -15.89 -7.74 -7.13
CA GLY A 176 -16.63 -7.59 -8.38
C GLY A 176 -15.96 -8.38 -9.51
N TRP A 177 -15.31 -9.48 -9.15
CA TRP A 177 -14.87 -10.55 -10.05
C TRP A 177 -15.81 -11.69 -9.70
N ALA A 178 -16.71 -12.04 -10.63
CA ALA A 178 -17.84 -12.91 -10.34
C ALA A 178 -17.40 -14.21 -9.63
N SER A 179 -18.13 -14.61 -8.59
CA SER A 179 -17.99 -15.85 -7.79
C SER A 179 -16.66 -16.09 -7.04
N THR A 180 -16.81 -16.25 -5.72
CA THR A 180 -15.85 -16.56 -4.64
C THR A 180 -14.70 -17.51 -5.00
N PRO A 181 -13.48 -17.26 -4.46
CA PRO A 181 -13.10 -17.89 -3.19
C PRO A 181 -12.37 -16.96 -2.20
N THR A 182 -12.27 -17.45 -0.96
CA THR A 182 -11.72 -16.85 0.27
C THR A 182 -10.32 -16.23 0.12
N ALA A 183 -10.16 -14.91 -0.07
CA ALA A 183 -8.93 -14.15 0.28
C ALA A 183 -9.00 -12.61 0.17
N CYS A 184 -9.96 -11.99 -0.53
CA CYS A 184 -10.17 -10.54 -0.47
C CYS A 184 -11.11 -10.18 0.69
N ALA A 185 -10.55 -9.87 1.87
CA ALA A 185 -11.36 -9.40 2.98
C ALA A 185 -11.67 -7.90 2.80
N ARG A 186 -12.96 -7.55 2.67
CA ARG A 186 -13.41 -6.17 2.88
C ARG A 186 -13.10 -5.81 4.33
N ARG A 187 -12.07 -5.00 4.55
CA ARG A 187 -11.76 -4.43 5.85
C ARG A 187 -12.20 -2.97 5.84
N PRO A 188 -12.67 -2.42 6.97
CA PRO A 188 -12.67 -0.98 7.16
C PRO A 188 -11.29 -0.45 6.74
N THR A 189 -11.20 0.81 6.27
CA THR A 189 -9.91 1.52 6.20
C THR A 189 -9.16 1.13 7.45
N PRO A 190 -7.90 0.67 7.38
CA PRO A 190 -7.14 0.52 8.59
C PRO A 190 -6.91 1.94 9.12
N ALA A 191 -7.89 2.48 9.84
CA ALA A 191 -7.67 3.31 10.99
C ALA A 191 -7.03 2.41 12.06
N GLY A 192 -5.92 1.78 11.70
CA GLY A 192 -5.03 1.12 12.63
C GLY A 192 -4.38 2.20 13.49
N ALA A 193 -3.90 1.82 14.65
CA ALA A 193 -3.18 2.74 15.52
C ALA A 193 -2.01 3.44 14.79
N GLU A 194 -1.40 2.78 13.79
CA GLU A 194 -0.33 3.33 12.94
C GLU A 194 -0.78 4.46 12.03
N ARG A 195 -1.97 4.37 11.41
CA ARG A 195 -2.51 5.49 10.64
C ARG A 195 -2.82 6.68 11.55
N ARG A 196 -3.45 6.44 12.70
CA ARG A 196 -3.78 7.51 13.65
C ARG A 196 -2.55 8.26 14.14
N ALA A 197 -1.39 7.61 14.18
CA ALA A 197 -0.14 8.27 14.51
C ALA A 197 0.27 9.36 13.49
N TRP A 198 -0.32 9.38 12.29
CA TRP A 198 -0.02 10.38 11.25
C TRP A 198 -1.12 11.43 11.07
N ASP A 199 -2.15 11.43 11.92
CA ASP A 199 -3.19 12.45 11.87
C ASP A 199 -2.60 13.81 12.28
N GLY A 200 -2.81 14.83 11.45
CA GLY A 200 -2.26 16.18 11.66
C GLY A 200 -0.81 16.39 11.19
N VAL A 201 -0.11 15.35 10.72
CA VAL A 201 1.29 15.46 10.26
C VAL A 201 1.36 15.68 8.74
N CYS A 202 1.48 16.92 8.24
CA CYS A 202 1.53 17.21 6.80
C CYS A 202 2.68 16.50 6.07
#